data_AF-A0A972FVB3-F1
#
_entry.id   AF-A0A972FVB3-F1
#
_cell.length_a   1.000
_cell.length_b   1.000
_cell.length_c   1.000
_cell.angle_alpha   90.00
_cell.angle_beta   90.00
_cell.angle_gamma   90.00
#
_symmetry.space_group_name_H-M   'P 1'
#
loop_
_entity.id
_entity.type
_entity.pdbx_description
1 polymer ?
#
loop_
_entity_poly.entity_id
_entity_poly.type
_entity_poly.pdbx_seq_one_letter_code
_entity_poly.pdbx_strand_id
1 'polypeptide(L)'
;MKHLKFIAALTFFLAVTAVNAQQKTTNWPQLKSVQDVAARINMNIETNNKTPFYFAETLANSSAKLSQSNIPKEYASNDIKKNVADLVTKTEKLSADSKGKTSLEQLKAQFEEIKTLIAKIATPAKK
;
A
#
# COMPACT_ATOMS: atom_id res chain seq x y z
N MET A 1 5.40 -15.42 30.54
CA MET A 1 5.05 -14.01 30.27
C MET A 1 6.28 -13.21 29.82
N LYS A 2 6.70 -13.27 28.54
CA LYS A 2 7.92 -12.53 28.08
C LYS A 2 7.89 -11.96 26.64
N HIS A 3 6.73 -11.83 25.98
CA HIS A 3 6.69 -11.28 24.60
C HIS A 3 5.69 -10.14 24.36
N LEU A 4 5.06 -9.60 25.41
CA LEU A 4 4.00 -8.58 25.30
C LEU A 4 4.50 -7.11 25.22
N LYS A 5 5.79 -6.88 24.93
CA LYS A 5 6.36 -5.52 24.90
C LYS A 5 6.58 -4.96 23.48
N PHE A 6 6.39 -5.75 22.43
CA PHE A 6 6.64 -5.28 21.05
C PHE A 6 5.41 -4.69 20.35
N ILE A 7 4.19 -5.00 20.81
CA ILE A 7 2.95 -4.55 20.15
C ILE A 7 2.61 -3.08 20.49
N ALA A 8 3.09 -2.57 21.63
CA ALA A 8 2.75 -1.21 22.09
C ALA A 8 3.51 -0.08 21.37
N ALA A 9 4.63 -0.37 20.72
CA ALA A 9 5.39 0.65 19.98
C ALA A 9 4.77 0.97 18.60
N LEU A 10 3.97 0.07 18.04
CA LEU A 10 3.33 0.27 16.75
C LEU A 10 2.09 1.18 16.85
N THR A 11 1.40 1.19 17.99
CA THR A 11 0.15 1.96 18.17
C THR A 11 0.38 3.46 18.40
N PHE A 12 1.52 3.87 18.96
CA PHE A 12 1.78 5.30 19.19
C PHE A 12 2.27 6.05 17.95
N PHE A 13 2.82 5.36 16.94
CA PHE A 13 3.17 5.96 15.65
C PHE A 13 1.95 6.14 14.72
N LEU A 14 0.85 5.44 14.97
CA LEU A 14 -0.35 5.48 14.12
C LEU A 14 -1.20 6.74 14.36
N ALA A 15 -1.20 7.33 15.56
CA ALA A 15 -2.10 8.45 15.87
C ALA A 15 -1.73 9.76 15.13
N VAL A 16 -0.43 10.09 15.04
CA VAL A 16 0.05 11.30 14.33
C VAL A 16 0.15 11.09 12.81
N THR A 17 0.32 9.84 12.37
CA THR A 17 0.33 9.49 10.93
C THR A 17 -1.07 9.33 10.37
N ALA A 18 -2.07 8.93 11.15
CA ALA A 18 -3.46 8.79 10.70
C ALA A 18 -4.07 10.12 10.24
N VAL A 19 -3.88 11.22 10.99
CA VAL A 19 -4.39 12.54 10.59
C VAL A 19 -3.72 13.03 9.30
N ASN A 20 -2.39 12.88 9.19
CA ASN A 20 -1.64 13.29 8.00
C ASN A 20 -1.95 12.42 6.77
N ALA A 21 -2.13 11.11 6.97
CA ALA A 21 -2.56 10.19 5.91
C ALA A 21 -3.99 10.49 5.46
N GLN A 22 -4.88 10.85 6.39
CA GLN A 22 -6.26 11.26 6.09
C GLN A 22 -6.30 12.58 5.32
N GLN A 23 -5.47 13.55 5.67
CA GLN A 23 -5.36 14.81 4.93
C GLN A 23 -4.76 14.59 3.52
N LYS A 24 -3.71 13.78 3.39
CA LYS A 24 -3.08 13.48 2.10
C LYS A 24 -4.01 12.68 1.17
N THR A 25 -4.81 11.77 1.71
CA THR A 25 -5.80 11.00 0.92
C THR A 25 -7.02 11.84 0.54
N THR A 26 -7.38 12.84 1.35
CA THR A 26 -8.40 13.84 1.00
C THR A 26 -7.92 14.73 -0.15
N ASN A 27 -6.67 15.19 -0.09
CA ASN A 27 -6.08 16.05 -1.13
C ASN A 27 -5.55 15.28 -2.35
N TRP A 28 -5.44 13.95 -2.26
CA TRP A 28 -5.00 13.07 -3.33
C TRP A 28 -5.88 11.81 -3.43
N PRO A 29 -7.09 11.92 -4.02
CA PRO A 29 -8.08 10.84 -4.06
C PRO A 29 -7.59 9.53 -4.69
N GLN A 30 -6.65 9.60 -5.64
CA GLN A 30 -6.08 8.40 -6.27
C GLN A 30 -5.24 7.60 -5.28
N LEU A 31 -4.56 8.26 -4.33
CA LEU A 31 -3.84 7.58 -3.25
C LEU A 31 -4.82 6.87 -2.33
N LYS A 32 -5.97 7.49 -2.05
CA LYS A 32 -7.05 6.85 -1.31
C LYS A 32 -7.56 5.59 -2.00
N SER A 33 -7.78 5.65 -3.32
CA SER A 33 -8.24 4.47 -4.09
C SER A 33 -7.27 3.29 -3.96
N VAL A 34 -5.97 3.54 -4.07
CA VAL A 34 -4.94 2.50 -3.85
C VAL A 34 -5.04 1.92 -2.45
N GLN A 35 -5.15 2.77 -1.42
CA GLN A 35 -5.25 2.33 -0.03
C GLN A 35 -6.51 1.51 0.25
N ASP A 36 -7.66 1.90 -0.31
CA ASP A 36 -8.92 1.19 -0.10
C ASP A 36 -8.87 -0.22 -0.73
N VAL A 37 -8.29 -0.35 -1.92
CA VAL A 37 -8.11 -1.67 -2.57
C VAL A 37 -7.10 -2.52 -1.80
N ALA A 38 -5.99 -1.94 -1.35
CA ALA A 38 -5.02 -2.64 -0.51
C ALA A 38 -5.63 -3.08 0.83
N ALA A 39 -6.43 -2.24 1.48
CA ALA A 39 -7.14 -2.60 2.71
C ALA A 39 -8.08 -3.79 2.48
N ARG A 40 -8.79 -3.82 1.35
CA ARG A 40 -9.66 -4.96 0.99
C ARG A 40 -8.89 -6.27 0.85
N ILE A 41 -7.71 -6.24 0.23
CA ILE A 41 -6.82 -7.41 0.16
C ILE A 41 -6.39 -7.81 1.57
N ASN A 42 -5.88 -6.86 2.36
CA ASN A 42 -5.35 -7.10 3.71
C ASN A 42 -6.41 -7.68 4.67
N MET A 43 -7.66 -7.23 4.60
CA MET A 43 -8.75 -7.75 5.44
C MET A 43 -9.05 -9.23 5.20
N ASN A 44 -8.71 -9.76 4.02
CA ASN A 44 -9.06 -11.12 3.63
C ASN A 44 -7.83 -12.05 3.48
N ILE A 45 -6.61 -11.51 3.59
CA ILE A 45 -5.33 -12.20 3.31
C ILE A 45 -4.96 -13.28 4.34
N GLU A 46 -5.51 -13.21 5.55
CA GLU A 46 -5.26 -14.19 6.62
C GLU A 46 -6.01 -15.51 6.40
N THR A 47 -7.00 -15.53 5.49
CA THR A 47 -7.61 -16.78 5.06
C THR A 47 -6.58 -17.56 4.23
N ASN A 48 -6.48 -18.87 4.42
CA ASN A 48 -5.51 -19.73 3.70
C ASN A 48 -5.91 -19.93 2.21
N ASN A 49 -6.29 -18.85 1.55
CA ASN A 49 -6.92 -18.78 0.25
C ASN A 49 -6.35 -17.59 -0.54
N LYS A 50 -6.18 -17.76 -1.85
CA LYS A 50 -5.70 -16.73 -2.77
C LYS A 50 -6.77 -15.75 -3.24
N THR A 51 -8.06 -15.97 -2.94
CA THR A 51 -9.17 -15.08 -3.32
C THR A 51 -8.93 -13.59 -3.06
N PRO A 52 -8.29 -13.14 -1.96
CA PRO A 52 -7.99 -11.72 -1.76
C PRO A 52 -7.15 -11.13 -2.91
N PHE A 53 -6.25 -11.92 -3.49
CA PHE A 53 -5.39 -11.49 -4.59
C PHE A 53 -6.09 -11.43 -5.95
N TYR A 54 -7.38 -11.77 -6.04
CA TYR A 54 -8.18 -11.45 -7.23
C TYR A 54 -8.37 -9.93 -7.39
N PHE A 55 -8.21 -9.16 -6.31
CA PHE A 55 -8.19 -7.70 -6.37
C PHE A 55 -6.83 -7.11 -6.79
N ALA A 56 -5.80 -7.94 -7.05
CA ALA A 56 -4.48 -7.46 -7.44
C ALA A 56 -4.51 -6.68 -8.76
N GLU A 57 -5.37 -7.07 -9.71
CA GLU A 57 -5.58 -6.33 -10.96
C GLU A 57 -6.21 -4.96 -10.70
N THR A 58 -7.22 -4.89 -9.82
CA THR A 58 -7.79 -3.62 -9.38
C THR A 58 -6.74 -2.74 -8.71
N LEU A 59 -5.86 -3.34 -7.90
CA LEU A 59 -4.76 -2.63 -7.24
C LEU A 59 -3.77 -2.06 -8.26
N ALA A 60 -3.37 -2.85 -9.25
CA ALA A 60 -2.50 -2.40 -10.35
C ALA A 60 -3.13 -1.25 -11.13
N ASN A 61 -4.41 -1.36 -11.47
CA ASN A 61 -5.15 -0.30 -12.17
C ASN A 61 -5.24 0.99 -11.34
N SER A 62 -5.50 0.89 -10.04
CA SER A 62 -5.50 2.06 -9.14
C SER A 62 -4.11 2.69 -9.01
N SER A 63 -3.05 1.87 -8.95
CA SER A 63 -1.66 2.36 -8.91
C SER A 63 -1.23 3.04 -10.22
N ALA A 64 -1.67 2.53 -11.38
CA ALA A 64 -1.47 3.20 -12.66
C ALA A 64 -2.21 4.54 -12.73
N LYS A 65 -3.45 4.61 -12.23
CA LYS A 65 -4.17 5.90 -12.11
C LYS A 65 -3.47 6.86 -11.16
N LEU A 66 -2.88 6.36 -10.08
CA LEU A 66 -2.08 7.16 -9.15
C LEU A 66 -0.85 7.75 -9.85
N SER A 67 -0.10 6.97 -10.63
CA SER A 67 1.09 7.46 -11.35
C SER A 67 0.78 8.48 -12.44
N GLN A 68 -0.41 8.39 -13.03
CA GLN A 68 -0.91 9.35 -14.01
C GLN A 68 -1.56 10.59 -13.38
N SER A 69 -1.87 10.55 -12.08
CA SER A 69 -2.52 11.67 -11.40
C SER A 69 -1.55 12.81 -11.11
N ASN A 70 -2.09 14.03 -11.03
CA ASN A 70 -1.34 15.18 -10.58
C ASN A 70 -0.98 15.03 -9.09
N ILE A 71 0.30 14.78 -8.80
CA ILE A 71 0.81 14.75 -7.42
C ILE A 71 0.69 16.17 -6.86
N PRO A 72 -0.02 16.39 -5.73
CA PRO A 72 -0.10 17.71 -5.11
C PRO A 72 1.31 18.27 -4.82
N LYS A 73 1.50 19.57 -5.03
CA LYS A 73 2.81 20.23 -5.01
C LYS A 73 3.53 20.03 -3.68
N GLU A 74 2.79 20.02 -2.58
CA GLU A 74 3.26 19.78 -1.23
C GLU A 74 3.85 18.37 -1.01
N TYR A 75 3.61 17.44 -1.93
CA TYR A 75 4.08 16.06 -1.88
C TYR A 75 4.95 15.66 -3.08
N ALA A 76 5.18 16.56 -4.04
CA ALA A 76 5.81 16.27 -5.32
C ALA A 76 7.35 16.14 -5.24
N SER A 77 7.86 15.35 -4.29
CA SER A 77 9.28 15.03 -4.18
C SER A 77 9.71 13.92 -5.14
N ASN A 78 11.01 13.84 -5.44
CA ASN A 78 11.57 12.76 -6.26
C ASN A 78 11.36 11.39 -5.61
N ASP A 79 11.42 11.30 -4.27
CA ASP A 79 11.17 10.06 -3.54
C ASP A 79 9.72 9.59 -3.68
N ILE A 80 8.75 10.52 -3.63
CA ILE A 80 7.34 10.18 -3.84
C ILE A 80 7.12 9.70 -5.27
N LYS A 81 7.69 10.39 -6.26
CA LYS A 81 7.62 9.96 -7.67
C LYS A 81 8.21 8.56 -7.88
N LYS A 82 9.39 8.30 -7.29
CA LYS A 82 10.05 6.99 -7.34
C LYS A 82 9.19 5.92 -6.68
N ASN A 83 8.70 6.16 -5.45
CA ASN A 83 7.87 5.19 -4.74
C ASN A 83 6.56 4.90 -5.49
N VAL A 84 5.96 5.89 -6.16
CA VAL A 84 4.77 5.68 -7.00
C VAL A 84 5.09 4.82 -8.23
N ALA A 85 6.23 5.04 -8.90
CA ALA A 85 6.66 4.19 -10.02
C ALA A 85 6.97 2.74 -9.58
N ASP A 86 7.66 2.58 -8.44
CA ASP A 86 7.94 1.27 -7.84
C ASP A 86 6.64 0.56 -7.45
N LEU A 87 5.65 1.32 -6.95
CA LEU A 87 4.33 0.79 -6.60
C LEU A 87 3.59 0.25 -7.83
N VAL A 88 3.61 0.96 -8.96
CA VAL A 88 3.03 0.46 -10.22
C VAL A 88 3.68 -0.87 -10.61
N THR A 89 5.02 -0.90 -10.65
CA THR A 89 5.77 -2.09 -11.07
C THR A 89 5.45 -3.30 -10.18
N LYS A 90 5.40 -3.11 -8.85
CA LYS A 90 5.12 -4.20 -7.92
C LYS A 90 3.67 -4.67 -7.96
N THR A 91 2.72 -3.76 -8.16
CA THR A 91 1.29 -4.12 -8.23
C THR A 91 0.96 -4.84 -9.53
N GLU A 92 1.58 -4.47 -10.65
CA GLU A 92 1.52 -5.21 -11.91
C GLU A 92 2.09 -6.62 -11.76
N LYS A 93 3.26 -6.74 -11.11
CA LYS A 93 3.86 -8.04 -10.80
C LYS A 93 2.94 -8.90 -9.93
N LEU A 94 2.38 -8.34 -8.85
CA LEU A 94 1.44 -9.05 -7.99
C LEU A 94 0.21 -9.52 -8.77
N SER A 95 -0.32 -8.69 -9.68
CA SER A 95 -1.45 -9.05 -10.54
C SER A 95 -1.11 -10.17 -11.52
N ALA A 96 0.09 -10.20 -12.07
CA ALA A 96 0.52 -11.29 -12.95
C ALA A 96 0.72 -12.59 -12.17
N ASP A 97 1.39 -12.49 -11.02
CA ASP A 97 1.70 -13.63 -10.15
C ASP A 97 0.44 -14.23 -9.51
N SER A 98 -0.58 -13.43 -9.19
CA SER A 98 -1.85 -13.91 -8.62
C SER A 98 -2.69 -14.72 -9.60
N LYS A 99 -2.54 -14.47 -10.91
CA LYS A 99 -3.15 -15.25 -11.99
C LYS A 99 -2.32 -16.50 -12.34
N GLY A 100 -1.07 -16.55 -11.89
CA GLY A 100 -0.11 -17.63 -12.15
C GLY A 100 -0.12 -18.74 -11.10
N LYS A 101 0.98 -19.49 -11.05
CA LYS A 101 1.21 -20.61 -10.11
C LYS A 101 1.94 -20.21 -8.83
N THR A 102 2.18 -18.91 -8.63
CA THR A 102 2.91 -18.35 -7.48
C THR A 102 2.27 -18.77 -6.15
N SER A 103 3.06 -19.13 -5.14
CA SER A 103 2.54 -19.61 -3.86
C SER A 103 1.83 -18.50 -3.06
N LEU A 104 0.95 -18.87 -2.13
CA LEU A 104 0.26 -17.88 -1.30
C LEU A 104 1.25 -17.06 -0.45
N GLU A 105 2.29 -17.70 0.08
CA GLU A 105 3.35 -17.07 0.87
C GLU A 105 4.13 -16.04 0.04
N GLN A 106 4.43 -16.37 -1.21
CA GLN A 106 5.09 -15.45 -2.14
C GLN A 106 4.20 -14.24 -2.46
N LEU A 107 2.90 -14.46 -2.69
CA LEU A 107 1.95 -13.37 -2.91
C LEU A 107 1.82 -12.46 -1.67
N LYS A 108 1.80 -13.05 -0.47
CA LYS A 108 1.82 -12.31 0.81
C LYS A 108 3.08 -11.45 0.92
N ALA A 109 4.26 -12.02 0.66
CA ALA A 109 5.52 -11.29 0.71
C ALA A 109 5.53 -10.08 -0.24
N GLN A 110 5.09 -10.27 -1.50
CA GLN A 110 4.95 -9.17 -2.46
C GLN A 110 3.98 -8.09 -1.99
N PHE A 111 2.87 -8.50 -1.37
CA PHE A 111 1.89 -7.56 -0.84
C PHE A 111 2.39 -6.77 0.37
N GLU A 112 3.24 -7.34 1.23
CA GLU A 112 3.92 -6.60 2.30
C GLU A 112 4.84 -5.49 1.75
N GLU A 113 5.54 -5.76 0.66
CA GLU A 113 6.36 -4.74 -0.02
C GLU A 113 5.48 -3.61 -0.57
N ILE A 114 4.33 -3.95 -1.16
CA ILE A 114 3.35 -2.97 -1.64
C ILE A 114 2.80 -2.12 -0.49
N LYS A 115 2.43 -2.74 0.64
CA LYS A 115 1.99 -2.00 1.84
C LYS A 115 3.05 -1.04 2.33
N THR A 116 4.32 -1.45 2.30
CA THR A 116 5.46 -0.59 2.67
C THR A 116 5.58 0.63 1.75
N LEU A 117 5.41 0.45 0.44
CA LEU A 117 5.42 1.57 -0.52
C LEU A 117 4.22 2.50 -0.30
N ILE A 118 3.02 1.96 -0.11
CA ILE A 118 1.82 2.74 0.19
C ILE A 118 2.03 3.58 1.46
N ALA A 119 2.62 3.00 2.51
CA ALA A 119 2.94 3.72 3.73
C ALA A 119 3.97 4.84 3.47
N LYS A 120 5.04 4.57 2.73
CA LYS A 120 6.03 5.60 2.35
C LYS A 120 5.43 6.75 1.54
N ILE A 121 4.46 6.46 0.68
CA ILE A 121 3.75 7.48 -0.10
C ILE A 121 2.77 8.25 0.78
N ALA A 122 2.06 7.58 1.69
CA ALA A 122 1.04 8.20 2.54
C ALA A 122 1.61 9.01 3.70
N THR A 123 2.80 8.65 4.20
CA THR A 123 3.44 9.35 5.31
C THR A 123 4.16 10.60 4.78
N PRO A 124 3.97 11.78 5.37
CA PRO A 124 4.79 12.94 5.01
C PRO A 124 6.26 12.66 5.36
N ALA A 125 7.17 13.08 4.48
CA ALA A 125 8.60 13.08 4.81
C ALA A 125 8.79 13.96 6.05
N LYS A 126 9.48 13.44 7.08
CA LYS A 126 9.88 14.26 8.23
C LYS A 126 10.73 15.41 7.69
N LYS A 127 10.25 16.64 7.87
CA LYS A 127 11.03 17.85 7.65
C LYS A 127 12.18 17.90 8.65
#